data_AF-A0A419TB53-F1
#
_entry.id   AF-A0A419TB53-F1
#
_cell.length_a   1.000
_cell.length_b   1.000
_cell.length_c   1.000
_cell.angle_alpha   90.00
_cell.angle_beta   90.00
_cell.angle_gamma   90.00
#
_symmetry.space_group_name_H-M   'P 1'
#
loop_
_entity.id
_entity.type
_entity.pdbx_description
1 polymer ?
#
loop_
_entity_poly.entity_id
_entity_poly.type
_entity_poly.pdbx_seq_one_letter_code
_entity_poly.pdbx_strand_id
1 'polypeptide(L)' 'MSADLKCNIDNCTCTYTACLRRGKCCECISYHRGKNEIPGCFFTEAGEKTYDRSIENFIADYKNNK' A
#
# COMPACT_ATOMS: atom_id res chain seq x y z
N MET A 1 13.45 -11.99 13.58
CA MET A 1 12.30 -11.36 12.89
C MET A 1 11.07 -11.64 13.73
N SER A 2 10.32 -10.61 14.15
CA SER A 2 9.05 -10.82 14.86
C SER A 2 8.06 -11.56 13.94
N ALA A 3 7.22 -12.43 14.52
CA ALA A 3 6.25 -13.21 13.75
C ALA A 3 5.29 -12.31 12.92
N ASP A 4 4.99 -11.12 13.44
CA ASP A 4 4.12 -10.13 12.80
C ASP A 4 4.74 -9.54 11.53
N LEU A 5 6.06 -9.34 11.52
CA LEU A 5 6.75 -8.75 10.37
C LEU A 5 6.72 -9.68 9.17
N LYS A 6 6.90 -10.99 9.39
CA LYS A 6 6.89 -11.99 8.32
C LYS A 6 5.51 -12.07 7.65
N CYS A 7 4.46 -12.19 8.46
CA CYS A 7 3.07 -12.20 7.96
C CYS A 7 2.76 -10.96 7.11
N ASN A 8 3.19 -9.78 7.57
CA ASN A 8 2.94 -8.53 6.85
C ASN A 8 3.73 -8.42 5.54
N ILE A 9 4.95 -8.97 5.47
CA ILE A 9 5.74 -8.99 4.23
C ILE A 9 5.03 -9.85 3.17
N ASP A 10 4.56 -11.04 3.57
CA ASP A 10 3.89 -12.00 2.67
C ASP A 10 2.58 -11.43 2.11
N ASN A 11 1.91 -10.54 2.85
CA ASN A 11 0.66 -9.89 2.45
C ASN A 11 0.86 -8.49 1.81
N CYS A 12 2.09 -7.98 1.71
CA CYS A 12 2.32 -6.64 1.16
C CYS A 12 2.31 -6.68 -0.38
N THR A 13 1.27 -6.13 -0.99
CA THR A 13 1.12 -6.07 -2.45
C THR A 13 1.62 -4.77 -3.09
N CYS A 14 2.22 -3.86 -2.31
CA CYS A 14 2.83 -2.64 -2.84
C CYS A 14 3.86 -2.98 -3.93
N THR A 15 3.76 -2.33 -5.09
CA THR A 15 4.63 -2.61 -6.26
C THR A 15 6.06 -2.10 -6.04
N TYR A 16 6.27 -1.18 -5.09
CA TYR A 16 7.59 -0.68 -4.75
C TYR A 16 8.35 -1.66 -3.83
N THR A 17 9.00 -2.66 -4.43
CA THR A 17 9.70 -3.75 -3.74
C THR A 17 10.90 -3.29 -2.91
N ALA A 18 11.55 -2.18 -3.30
CA ALA A 18 12.66 -1.57 -2.57
C ALA A 18 12.23 -0.70 -1.36
N CYS A 19 10.93 -0.69 -1.01
CA CYS A 19 10.42 0.11 0.10
C CYS A 19 10.99 -0.33 1.45
N LEU A 20 11.65 0.58 2.17
CA LEU A 20 12.21 0.36 3.51
C LEU A 20 11.15 0.05 4.59
N ARG A 21 9.88 0.32 4.29
CA ARG A 21 8.71 0.12 5.17
C ARG A 21 7.89 -1.11 4.81
N ARG A 22 8.34 -1.92 3.84
CA ARG A 22 7.65 -3.14 3.40
C ARG A 22 7.47 -4.09 4.59
N GLY A 23 6.24 -4.53 4.84
CA GLY A 23 5.87 -5.33 6.01
C GLY A 23 5.76 -4.59 7.34
N LYS A 24 6.17 -3.31 7.41
CA LYS A 24 6.07 -2.46 8.60
C LYS A 24 4.81 -1.60 8.52
N CYS A 25 3.63 -2.22 8.66
CA CYS A 25 2.34 -1.58 8.36
C CYS A 25 2.12 -0.25 9.08
N CYS A 26 2.47 -0.14 10.37
CA CYS A 26 2.35 1.12 11.11
C CYS A 26 3.22 2.24 10.52
N GLU A 27 4.48 1.94 10.16
CA GLU A 27 5.39 2.90 9.52
C GLU A 27 4.90 3.28 8.11
N CYS A 28 4.41 2.30 7.35
CA CYS A 28 3.86 2.47 6.01
C CYS A 28 2.66 3.43 6.02
N ILE A 29 1.68 3.17 6.88
CA ILE A 29 0.47 3.99 7.05
C ILE A 29 0.84 5.40 7.50
N SER A 30 1.69 5.54 8.51
CA SER A 30 2.13 6.85 9.00
C SER A 30 2.80 7.68 7.90
N TYR A 31 3.67 7.06 7.10
CA TYR A 31 4.36 7.71 6.00
C TYR A 31 3.41 8.20 4.89
N HIS A 32 2.53 7.33 4.39
CA HIS A 32 1.60 7.70 3.33
C HIS A 32 0.54 8.69 3.81
N ARG A 33 0.04 8.54 5.04
CA ARG A 33 -0.88 9.52 5.65
C ARG A 33 -0.27 10.92 5.71
N GLY A 34 1.01 11.04 6.06
CA GLY A 34 1.71 12.32 6.07
C GLY A 34 1.87 12.97 4.68
N LYS A 35 1.62 12.21 3.61
CA LYS A 35 1.65 12.65 2.22
C LYS A 35 0.28 12.81 1.58
N ASN A 36 -0.80 12.64 2.35
CA ASN A 36 -2.16 12.49 1.82
C ASN A 36 -2.28 11.37 0.77
N GLU A 37 -1.52 10.29 0.98
CA GLU A 37 -1.52 9.08 0.14
C GLU A 37 -2.15 7.90 0.88
N ILE A 38 -2.64 6.93 0.13
CA ILE A 38 -3.06 5.61 0.62
C ILE A 38 -1.93 4.60 0.34
N PRO A 39 -1.59 3.69 1.29
CA PRO A 39 -0.60 2.66 1.02
C PRO A 39 -0.98 1.78 -0.17
N GLY A 40 0.02 1.41 -0.98
CA GLY A 40 -0.22 0.65 -2.21
C GLY A 40 -0.94 -0.68 -2.04
N CYS A 41 -0.84 -1.29 -0.84
CA CYS A 41 -1.53 -2.54 -0.55
C CYS A 41 -3.06 -2.45 -0.45
N PHE A 42 -3.64 -1.25 -0.47
CA PHE A 42 -5.09 -1.05 -0.50
C PHE A 42 -5.67 -1.00 -1.92
N PHE A 43 -4.82 -0.84 -2.93
CA PHE A 43 -5.24 -0.79 -4.32
C PHE A 43 -5.26 -2.19 -4.93
N THR A 44 -6.00 -2.35 -6.03
CA THR A 44 -5.83 -3.49 -6.92
C THR A 44 -4.45 -3.50 -7.56
N GLU A 45 -4.07 -4.63 -8.16
CA GLU A 45 -2.81 -4.72 -8.91
C GLU A 45 -2.75 -3.69 -10.05
N ALA A 46 -3.88 -3.44 -10.73
CA ALA A 46 -3.96 -2.43 -11.78
C ALA A 46 -3.84 -1.00 -11.22
N GLY A 47 -4.54 -0.73 -10.11
CA GLY A 47 -4.49 0.56 -9.42
C GLY A 47 -3.09 0.90 -8.89
N GLU A 48 -2.43 -0.01 -8.19
CA GLU A 48 -1.07 0.24 -7.63
C GLU A 48 0.00 0.36 -8.74
N LYS A 49 -0.23 -0.23 -9.93
CA LYS A 49 0.67 -0.07 -11.10
C LYS A 49 0.67 1.34 -11.68
N THR A 50 -0.34 2.18 -11.40
CA THR A 50 -0.34 3.58 -11.83
C THR A 50 0.56 4.46 -10.96
N TYR A 51 0.94 3.97 -9.77
CA TYR A 51 1.66 4.71 -8.73
C TYR A 51 0.95 5.97 -8.21
N ASP A 52 -0.27 6.24 -8.66
CA ASP A 52 -1.11 7.31 -8.14
C ASP A 52 -1.75 6.82 -6.83
N ARG A 53 -1.13 7.20 -5.71
CA ARG A 53 -1.60 6.83 -4.37
C ARG A 53 -2.54 7.87 -3.76
N SER A 54 -3.12 8.75 -4.57
CA SER A 54 -4.12 9.72 -4.10
C SER A 54 -5.37 9.03 -3.56
N ILE A 55 -6.10 9.75 -2.72
CA ILE A 55 -7.38 9.29 -2.17
C ILE A 55 -8.40 9.15 -3.31
N GLU A 56 -8.36 10.06 -4.28
CA GLU A 56 -9.23 10.07 -5.46
C GLU A 56 -9.02 8.81 -6.29
N ASN A 57 -7.76 8.45 -6.58
CA ASN A 57 -7.45 7.23 -7.32
C ASN A 57 -7.85 5.97 -6.52
N PHE A 58 -7.65 5.96 -5.20
CA PHE A 58 -8.10 4.84 -4.36
C PHE A 58 -9.63 4.63 -4.46
N ILE A 59 -10.41 5.71 -4.38
CA ILE A 59 -11.87 5.65 -4.51
C ILE A 59 -12.28 5.15 -5.90
N ALA A 60 -11.61 5.60 -6.96
CA ALA A 60 -11.88 5.16 -8.32
C ALA A 60 -11.54 3.67 -8.51
N ASP A 61 -10.36 3.25 -8.06
CA ASP A 61 -9.90 1.86 -8.11
C ASP A 61 -10.86 0.92 -7.37
N TYR A 62 -11.34 1.33 -6.19
CA TYR A 62 -12.29 0.54 -5.40
C TYR A 62 -13.68 0.43 -6.05
N LYS A 63 -14.14 1.47 -6.76
CA LYS A 63 -15.43 1.45 -7.46
C LYS A 63 -15.41 0.60 -8.73
N ASN A 64 -14.28 0.55 -9.44
CA ASN A 64 -14.17 -0.10 -10.73
C ASN A 64 -13.83 -1.59 -10.64
N ASN A 65 -13.36 -2.06 -9.49
CA ASN A 65 -12.84 -3.42 -9.32
C ASN A 65 -13.52 -4.19 -8.17
N LYS A 66 -14.70 -3.75 -7.73
CA LYS A 66 -15.48 -4.42 -6.69
C LYS A 66 -16.94 -4.57 -7.07
#